data_AF-A0A139QKM0-F1
#
_entry.id   AF-A0A139QKM0-F1
#
_cell.length_a   1.000
_cell.length_b   1.000
_cell.length_c   1.000
_cell.angle_alpha   90.00
_cell.angle_beta   90.00
_cell.angle_gamma   90.00
#
_symmetry.space_group_name_H-M   'P 1'
#
loop_
_entity.id
_entity.type
_entity.pdbx_description
1 polymer ?
#
loop_
_entity_poly.entity_id
_entity_poly.type
_entity_poly.pdbx_seq_one_letter_code
_entity_poly.pdbx_strand_id
1 'polypeptide(L)'
;MTADEALKELSAIAFGLVEETVVVGTPIGAETVDRPVDPRTRMSAIKEILKRYPDNDRLLDAQIRRAEAEAVVSEAKADAIQTTGAEQERQDEQIDRLLAGIETIAQEERRKADEENG
;
A
#
# COMPACT_ATOMS: atom_id res chain seq x y z
N MET A 1 -5.92 -9.00 23.96
CA MET A 1 -4.68 -9.58 23.45
C MET A 1 -4.43 -9.03 22.05
N THR A 2 -3.37 -8.25 21.88
CA THR A 2 -2.92 -7.70 20.60
C THR A 2 -2.02 -8.69 19.85
N ALA A 3 -1.71 -8.41 18.57
CA ALA A 3 -0.79 -9.25 17.79
C ALA A 3 0.62 -9.30 18.41
N ASP A 4 1.08 -8.18 18.97
CA ASP A 4 2.38 -8.09 19.64
C ASP A 4 2.40 -8.85 20.97
N GLU A 5 1.30 -8.78 21.74
CA GLU A 5 1.14 -9.56 22.97
C GLU A 5 1.15 -11.07 22.66
N ALA A 6 0.41 -11.49 21.64
CA ALA A 6 0.38 -12.89 21.20
C ALA A 6 1.75 -13.39 20.74
N LEU A 7 2.51 -12.55 20.02
CA LEU A 7 3.86 -12.89 19.56
C LEU A 7 4.84 -13.03 20.72
N LYS A 8 4.77 -12.15 21.72
CA LYS A 8 5.60 -12.23 22.94
C LYS A 8 5.32 -13.52 23.70
N GLU A 9 4.06 -13.89 23.85
CA GLU A 9 3.65 -15.11 24.53
C GLU A 9 4.10 -16.38 23.78
N LEU A 10 3.86 -16.44 22.47
CA LEU A 10 4.35 -17.55 21.62
C LEU A 10 5.88 -17.67 21.67
N SER A 11 6.60 -16.54 21.70
CA SER A 11 8.06 -16.53 21.82
C SER A 11 8.51 -17.06 23.18
N ALA A 12 7.86 -16.65 24.27
CA ALA A 12 8.15 -17.15 25.61
C ALA A 12 7.94 -18.68 25.70
N ILE A 13 6.86 -19.20 25.11
CA ILE A 13 6.60 -20.64 25.01
C ILE A 13 7.70 -21.32 24.17
N ALA A 14 8.00 -20.79 22.98
CA ALA A 14 9.03 -21.34 22.09
C ALA A 14 10.41 -21.46 22.77
N PHE A 15 10.81 -20.42 23.51
CA PHE A 15 12.06 -20.39 24.28
C PHE A 15 12.01 -21.19 25.58
N GLY A 16 10.85 -21.71 25.98
CA GLY A 16 10.69 -22.51 27.20
C GLY A 16 10.75 -21.68 28.48
N LEU A 17 10.38 -20.40 28.40
CA LEU A 17 10.31 -19.48 29.55
C LEU A 17 9.00 -19.60 30.33
N VAL A 18 8.04 -20.35 29.79
CA VAL A 18 6.73 -20.62 30.40
C VAL A 18 6.77 -22.01 31.03
N GLU A 19 6.32 -22.09 32.28
CA GLU A 19 6.16 -23.34 33.03
C GLU A 19 4.69 -23.76 33.06
N GLU A 20 4.46 -25.06 33.12
CA GLU A 20 3.17 -25.70 33.24
C GLU A 20 3.18 -26.59 34.48
N THR A 21 2.15 -26.45 35.32
CA THR A 21 1.92 -27.34 36.46
C THR A 21 1.29 -28.62 35.97
N VAL A 22 1.99 -29.74 36.11
CA VAL A 22 1.47 -31.07 35.74
C VAL A 22 1.24 -31.93 36.96
N VAL A 23 0.21 -32.77 36.91
CA VAL A 23 -0.05 -33.79 37.92
C VAL A 23 0.67 -35.08 37.51
N VAL A 24 1.59 -35.55 38.33
CA VAL A 24 2.32 -36.81 38.14
C VAL A 24 1.85 -37.85 39.14
N GLY A 25 1.55 -39.06 38.64
CA GLY A 25 1.21 -40.20 39.48
C GLY A 25 2.47 -40.82 40.09
N THR A 26 2.53 -40.85 41.42
CA THR A 26 3.56 -41.53 42.20
C THR A 26 2.96 -42.81 42.83
N PRO A 27 3.79 -43.77 43.28
CA PRO A 27 3.30 -44.95 44.00
C PRO A 27 2.51 -44.65 45.29
N ILE A 28 2.63 -43.44 45.84
CA ILE A 28 2.00 -43.01 47.10
C ILE A 28 0.76 -42.12 46.84
N GLY A 29 0.58 -41.60 45.63
CA GLY A 29 -0.52 -40.69 45.28
C GLY A 29 -0.19 -39.78 44.09
N ALA A 30 -0.99 -38.76 43.84
CA ALA A 30 -0.71 -37.76 42.81
C ALA A 30 0.04 -36.56 43.41
N GLU A 31 1.09 -36.10 42.74
CA GLU A 31 1.87 -34.91 43.10
C GLU A 31 1.79 -33.88 41.97
N THR A 32 1.75 -32.59 42.31
CA THR A 32 1.81 -31.49 41.34
C THR A 32 3.25 -31.01 41.21
N VAL A 33 3.76 -30.96 39.99
CA VAL A 33 5.14 -30.53 39.70
C VAL A 33 5.10 -29.47 38.61
N ASP A 34 5.81 -28.36 38.82
CA ASP A 34 6.02 -27.34 37.81
C ASP A 34 7.18 -27.75 36.91
N ARG A 35 6.94 -27.73 35.59
CA ARG A 35 7.95 -28.05 34.58
C ARG A 35 7.82 -27.14 33.37
N PRO A 36 8.87 -26.97 32.57
CA PRO A 36 8.76 -26.29 31.30
C PRO A 36 7.70 -26.95 30.41
N VAL A 37 7.01 -26.12 29.63
CA VAL A 37 6.04 -26.56 28.61
C VAL A 37 6.64 -27.64 27.72
N ASP A 38 5.82 -28.62 27.37
CA ASP A 38 6.28 -29.80 26.65
C ASP A 38 6.87 -29.47 25.25
N PRO A 39 7.82 -30.28 24.75
CA PRO A 39 8.46 -30.01 23.46
C PRO A 39 7.51 -29.92 22.26
N ARG A 40 6.35 -30.59 22.26
CA ARG A 40 5.38 -30.52 21.15
C ARG A 40 4.67 -29.18 21.13
N THR A 41 4.29 -28.67 22.31
CA THR A 41 3.70 -27.33 22.42
C THR A 41 4.72 -26.26 22.03
N ARG A 42 5.99 -26.41 22.46
CA ARG A 42 7.09 -25.53 22.01
C ARG A 42 7.28 -25.57 20.50
N MET A 43 7.30 -26.76 19.89
CA MET A 43 7.44 -26.92 18.44
C MET A 43 6.27 -26.29 17.68
N SER A 44 5.06 -26.38 18.23
CA SER A 44 3.88 -25.76 17.64
C SER A 44 3.97 -24.23 17.68
N ALA A 45 4.43 -23.67 18.81
CA ALA A 45 4.69 -22.23 18.92
C ALA A 45 5.75 -21.74 17.92
N ILE A 46 6.87 -22.47 17.79
CA ILE A 46 7.92 -22.17 16.80
C ILE A 46 7.35 -22.18 15.38
N LYS A 47 6.51 -23.18 15.04
CA LYS A 47 5.88 -23.27 13.73
C LYS A 47 4.97 -22.07 13.44
N GLU A 48 4.19 -21.61 14.42
CA GLU A 48 3.35 -20.42 14.25
C GLU A 48 4.16 -19.12 14.10
N ILE A 49 5.30 -18.99 14.80
CA ILE A 49 6.23 -17.86 14.61
C ILE A 49 6.80 -17.88 13.18
N LEU A 50 7.28 -19.03 12.72
CA LEU A 50 7.88 -19.17 11.39
C LEU A 50 6.88 -18.98 10.24
N LYS A 51 5.59 -19.29 10.45
CA LYS A 51 4.55 -18.96 9.46
C LYS A 51 4.36 -17.45 9.27
N ARG A 52 4.65 -16.64 10.29
CA ARG A 52 4.58 -15.17 10.21
C ARG A 52 5.84 -14.57 9.61
N TYR A 53 6.97 -15.24 9.78
CA TYR A 53 8.25 -14.88 9.18
C TYR A 53 8.73 -16.01 8.26
N PRO A 54 7.99 -16.34 7.19
CA PRO A 54 8.50 -17.29 6.20
C PRO A 54 9.76 -16.65 5.62
N ASP A 55 10.92 -17.30 5.83
CA ASP A 55 12.24 -16.83 5.41
C ASP A 55 12.15 -16.12 4.06
N ASN A 56 12.39 -14.80 4.06
CA ASN A 56 12.43 -13.88 2.90
C ASN A 56 11.90 -14.53 1.62
N ASP A 57 10.58 -14.67 1.53
CA ASP A 57 9.96 -15.28 0.37
C ASP A 57 10.21 -14.35 -0.81
N ARG A 58 11.25 -14.65 -1.60
CA ARG A 58 11.68 -13.83 -2.75
C ARG A 58 10.50 -13.57 -3.70
N LEU A 59 9.49 -14.44 -3.68
CA LEU A 59 8.24 -14.29 -4.40
C LEU A 59 7.33 -13.23 -3.76
N LEU A 60 7.20 -13.17 -2.44
CA LEU A 60 6.51 -12.09 -1.73
C LEU A 60 7.20 -10.74 -1.96
N ASP A 61 8.53 -10.68 -1.85
CA ASP A 61 9.30 -9.46 -2.16
C ASP A 61 9.09 -9.01 -3.61
N ALA A 62 9.08 -9.96 -4.56
CA ALA A 62 8.81 -9.67 -5.96
C ALA A 62 7.37 -9.19 -6.19
N GLN A 63 6.39 -9.74 -5.46
CA GLN A 63 4.99 -9.29 -5.51
C GLN A 63 4.84 -7.88 -4.94
N ILE A 64 5.49 -7.57 -3.82
CA ILE A 64 5.49 -6.23 -3.22
C ILE A 64 6.10 -5.23 -4.20
N ARG A 65 7.30 -5.50 -4.74
CA ARG A 65 7.93 -4.62 -5.74
C ARG A 65 7.08 -4.44 -6.98
N ARG A 66 6.38 -5.49 -7.42
CA ARG A 66 5.46 -5.40 -8.55
C ARG A 66 4.28 -4.49 -8.22
N ALA A 67 3.68 -4.63 -7.05
CA ALA A 67 2.58 -3.78 -6.61
C ALA A 67 3.01 -2.30 -6.48
N GLU A 68 4.21 -2.05 -5.93
CA GLU A 68 4.81 -0.72 -5.87
C GLU A 68 5.03 -0.13 -7.26
N ALA A 69 5.61 -0.89 -8.19
CA ALA A 69 5.81 -0.45 -9.57
C ALA A 69 4.49 -0.18 -10.30
N GLU A 70 3.48 -1.03 -10.10
CA GLU A 70 2.13 -0.83 -10.65
C GLU A 70 1.47 0.44 -10.08
N ALA A 71 1.67 0.73 -8.80
CA ALA A 71 1.20 1.97 -8.17
C ALA A 71 1.87 3.20 -8.78
N VAL A 72 3.21 3.21 -8.90
CA VAL A 72 3.96 4.31 -9.51
C VAL A 72 3.54 4.56 -10.95
N VAL A 73 3.35 3.50 -11.75
CA VAL A 73 2.87 3.62 -13.12
C VAL A 73 1.45 4.20 -13.17
N SER A 74 0.59 3.83 -12.22
CA SER A 74 -0.78 4.31 -12.15
C SER A 74 -0.84 5.79 -11.77
N GLU A 75 -0.03 6.22 -10.80
CA GLU A 75 0.13 7.63 -10.43
C GLU A 75 0.67 8.45 -11.60
N ALA A 76 1.76 8.02 -12.23
CA ALA A 76 2.33 8.73 -13.38
C ALA A 76 1.34 8.84 -14.56
N LYS A 77 0.51 7.81 -14.79
CA LYS A 77 -0.57 7.87 -15.80
C LYS A 77 -1.66 8.88 -15.41
N ALA A 78 -2.06 8.92 -14.14
CA ALA A 78 -3.04 9.87 -13.66
C ALA A 78 -2.54 11.32 -13.82
N ASP A 79 -1.28 11.57 -13.46
CA ASP A 79 -0.64 12.88 -13.58
C ASP A 79 -0.52 13.31 -15.05
N ALA A 80 -0.15 12.39 -15.94
CA ALA A 80 -0.10 12.66 -17.37
C ALA A 80 -1.47 13.06 -17.93
N ILE A 81 -2.54 12.33 -17.56
CA ILE A 81 -3.90 12.64 -18.01
C ILE A 81 -4.34 14.03 -17.51
N GLN A 82 -4.06 14.35 -16.24
CA GLN A 82 -4.40 15.68 -15.68
C GLN A 82 -3.64 16.79 -16.39
N THR A 83 -2.35 16.58 -16.64
CA THR A 83 -1.50 17.57 -17.33
C THR A 83 -1.96 17.80 -18.76
N THR A 84 -2.21 16.72 -19.51
CA THR A 84 -2.70 16.82 -20.90
C THR A 84 -4.06 17.50 -20.96
N GLY A 85 -4.99 17.18 -20.05
CA GLY A 85 -6.29 17.86 -19.98
C GLY A 85 -6.13 19.37 -19.74
N ALA A 86 -5.31 19.76 -18.76
CA ALA A 86 -5.07 21.17 -18.45
C ALA A 86 -4.30 21.92 -19.56
N GLU A 87 -3.43 21.24 -20.31
CA GLU A 87 -2.77 21.82 -21.49
C GLU A 87 -3.75 22.03 -22.64
N GLN A 88 -4.68 21.10 -22.83
CA GLN A 88 -5.67 21.16 -23.89
C GLN A 88 -6.68 22.29 -23.64
N GLU A 89 -7.17 22.44 -22.40
CA GLU A 89 -8.01 23.58 -22.01
C GLU A 89 -7.30 24.93 -22.25
N ARG A 90 -6.01 25.04 -21.90
CA ARG A 90 -5.23 26.26 -22.16
C ARG A 90 -5.03 26.54 -23.64
N GLN A 91 -4.90 25.51 -24.46
CA GLN A 91 -4.80 25.66 -25.92
C GLN A 91 -6.12 26.14 -26.50
N ASP A 92 -7.24 25.57 -26.07
CA ASP A 92 -8.58 25.98 -26.51
C ASP A 92 -8.86 27.45 -26.17
N GLU A 93 -8.55 27.88 -24.94
CA GLU A 93 -8.67 29.30 -24.53
C GLU A 93 -7.78 30.26 -25.34
N GLN A 94 -6.62 29.80 -25.81
CA GLN A 94 -5.74 30.60 -26.67
C GLN A 94 -6.31 30.70 -28.09
N ILE A 95 -6.86 29.61 -28.62
CA ILE A 95 -7.51 29.58 -29.94
C ILE A 95 -8.71 30.53 -29.94
N ASP A 96 -9.57 30.48 -28.93
CA ASP A 96 -10.74 31.36 -28.82
C ASP A 96 -10.35 32.85 -28.81
N ARG A 97 -9.31 33.20 -28.07
CA ARG A 97 -8.77 34.58 -28.05
C ARG A 97 -8.23 35.01 -29.41
N LEU A 98 -7.52 34.14 -30.12
CA LEU A 98 -7.00 34.42 -31.46
C LEU A 98 -8.15 34.62 -32.46
N LEU A 99 -9.17 33.76 -32.41
CA LEU A 99 -10.35 33.87 -33.27
C LEU A 99 -11.09 35.20 -33.04
N ALA A 100 -11.32 35.58 -31.79
CA ALA A 100 -11.95 36.85 -31.45
C ALA A 100 -11.14 38.07 -31.96
N GLY A 101 -9.80 37.99 -31.86
CA GLY A 101 -8.90 39.00 -32.43
C GLY A 101 -9.03 39.13 -33.94
N ILE A 102 -9.06 37.99 -34.65
CA ILE A 102 -9.24 37.96 -36.11
C ILE A 102 -10.59 38.54 -36.51
N GLU A 103 -11.67 38.20 -35.81
CA GLU A 103 -13.00 38.77 -36.08
C GLU A 103 -13.02 40.29 -35.89
N THR A 104 -12.37 40.79 -34.84
CA THR A 104 -12.28 42.23 -34.57
C THR A 104 -11.56 42.95 -35.71
N ILE A 105 -10.41 42.43 -36.14
CA ILE A 105 -9.65 42.98 -37.27
C ILE A 105 -10.49 42.95 -38.55
N ALA A 106 -11.19 41.84 -38.82
CA ALA A 106 -12.02 41.71 -40.01
C ALA A 106 -13.19 42.72 -40.02
N GLN A 107 -13.77 43.03 -38.86
CA GLN A 107 -14.82 44.04 -38.73
C GLN A 107 -14.28 45.46 -38.95
N GLU A 108 -13.10 45.77 -38.42
CA GLU A 108 -12.44 47.07 -38.64
C GLU A 108 -12.10 47.30 -40.10
N GLU A 109 -11.58 46.30 -40.80
CA GLU A 109 -11.25 46.39 -42.23
C GLU A 109 -12.51 46.58 -43.09
N ARG A 110 -13.62 45.89 -42.77
CA ARG A 110 -14.91 46.12 -43.45
C ARG A 110 -15.42 47.54 -43.23
N ARG A 111 -15.33 48.07 -42.01
CA ARG A 111 -15.72 49.44 -41.69
C ARG A 111 -14.93 50.48 -42.48
N LYS A 112 -13.60 50.33 -42.56
CA LYS A 112 -12.75 51.23 -43.37
C LYS A 112 -13.13 51.20 -44.84
N ALA A 113 -13.41 50.01 -45.39
CA ALA A 113 -13.81 49.85 -46.79
C ALA A 113 -15.19 50.49 -47.10
N ASP A 114 -16.10 50.51 -46.14
CA ASP A 114 -17.41 51.18 -46.24
C ASP A 114 -17.27 52.71 -46.13
N GLU A 115 -16.35 53.21 -45.28
CA GLU A 115 -16.04 54.64 -45.13
C GLU A 115 -15.29 55.24 -46.33
N GLU A 116 -14.48 54.45 -47.05
CA GLU A 116 -13.80 54.90 -48.28
C GLU A 116 -14.69 54.91 -49.54
N ASN A 117 -15.83 54.20 -49.54
CA ASN A 117 -16.75 54.09 -50.68
C ASN A 117 -18.05 54.90 -50.56
N GLY A 118 -18.25 55.63 -49.46
CA GLY A 118 -19.40 56.53 -49.23
C GLY A 118 -19.08 57.99 -49.47
#